data_AF-A0AAV2D590-F1
#
_entry.id   AF-A0AAV2D590-F1
#
_cell.length_a   1.000
_cell.length_b   1.000
_cell.length_c   1.000
_cell.angle_alpha   90.00
_cell.angle_beta   90.00
_cell.angle_gamma   90.00
#
_symmetry.space_group_name_H-M   'P 1'
#
loop_
_entity.id
_entity.type
_entity.pdbx_description
1 polymer ?
#
loop_
_entity_poly.entity_id
_entity_poly.type
_entity_poly.pdbx_seq_one_letter_code
_entity_poly.pdbx_strand_id
1 'polypeptide(L)'
;MVVSFAGTFSGLQEAEKLHRLYAENGHGRSGLQGKSTSTDSREGDSKEDEDTVLGDQVGSVEAALYGYLGIACDLDKLDFDMKKRCLVKSKKEINAIADAPDGG
;
A
#
# COMPACT_ATOMS: atom_id res chain seq x y z
N MET A 1 4.15 -8.80 3.74
CA MET A 1 4.86 -9.02 2.46
C MET A 1 5.33 -7.67 1.94
N VAL A 2 6.52 -7.58 1.35
CA VAL A 2 7.02 -6.36 0.70
C VAL A 2 7.09 -6.63 -0.80
N VAL A 3 6.57 -5.70 -1.60
CA VAL A 3 6.64 -5.76 -3.07
C VAL A 3 7.65 -4.70 -3.53
N SER A 4 8.61 -5.10 -4.36
CA SER A 4 9.62 -4.21 -4.92
C SER A 4 9.37 -3.95 -6.40
N PHE A 5 9.45 -2.69 -6.81
CA PHE A 5 9.34 -2.26 -8.20
C PHE A 5 10.70 -1.85 -8.75
N ALA A 6 10.81 -1.73 -10.07
CA ALA A 6 12.02 -1.21 -10.70
C ALA A 6 12.33 0.22 -10.20
N GLY A 7 13.61 0.52 -9.97
CA GLY A 7 14.08 1.85 -9.54
C GLY A 7 14.07 2.91 -10.67
N THR A 8 13.00 2.94 -11.46
CA THR A 8 12.80 3.84 -12.60
C THR A 8 11.47 4.59 -12.45
N PHE A 9 11.26 5.65 -13.22
CA PHE A 9 9.98 6.37 -13.22
C PHE A 9 8.80 5.47 -13.62
N SER A 10 8.98 4.58 -14.57
CA SER A 10 7.96 3.59 -14.94
C SER A 10 7.67 2.63 -13.79
N GLY A 11 8.70 2.18 -13.05
CA GLY A 11 8.50 1.34 -11.86
C GLY A 11 7.73 2.06 -10.76
N LEU A 12 8.01 3.35 -10.54
CA LEU A 12 7.22 4.18 -9.62
C LEU A 12 5.76 4.32 -10.08
N GLN A 13 5.52 4.52 -11.37
CA GLN A 13 4.17 4.62 -11.92
C GLN A 13 3.37 3.32 -11.69
N GLU A 14 3.97 2.15 -11.86
CA GLU A 14 3.32 0.87 -11.55
C GLU A 14 3.02 0.71 -10.06
N ALA A 15 3.95 1.14 -9.19
CA ALA A 15 3.72 1.14 -7.74
C ALA A 15 2.54 2.06 -7.35
N GLU A 16 2.43 3.23 -7.97
CA GLU A 16 1.31 4.16 -7.77
C GLU A 16 -0.02 3.62 -8.30
N LYS A 17 -0.02 2.88 -9.42
CA LYS A 17 -1.22 2.20 -9.93
C LYS A 17 -1.72 1.15 -8.93
N LEU A 18 -0.82 0.29 -8.43
CA LEU A 18 -1.18 -0.72 -7.44
C LEU A 18 -1.70 -0.09 -6.14
N HIS A 19 -1.05 0.98 -5.67
CA HIS A 19 -1.51 1.73 -4.50
C HIS A 19 -2.93 2.29 -4.69
N ARG A 20 -3.22 2.89 -5.86
CA ARG A 20 -4.55 3.44 -6.17
C ARG A 20 -5.60 2.34 -6.23
N LEU A 21 -5.31 1.21 -6.89
CA LEU A 21 -6.22 0.06 -6.95
C LEU A 21 -6.70 -0.35 -5.55
N TYR A 22 -5.77 -0.50 -4.59
CA TYR A 22 -6.15 -0.83 -3.23
C TYR A 22 -6.85 0.31 -2.51
N ALA A 23 -6.42 1.56 -2.69
CA ALA A 23 -7.04 2.71 -2.01
C ALA A 23 -8.49 2.96 -2.46
N GLU A 24 -8.75 2.88 -3.77
CA GLU A 24 -10.07 3.09 -4.38
C GLU A 24 -11.07 2.00 -3.97
N ASN A 25 -10.59 0.78 -3.74
CA ASN A 25 -11.40 -0.33 -3.24
C ASN A 25 -11.57 -0.33 -1.71
N GLY A 26 -11.14 0.72 -1.00
CA GLY A 26 -11.17 0.77 0.47
C GLY A 26 -10.16 -0.15 1.16
N HIS A 27 -9.28 -0.78 0.39
CA HIS A 27 -8.25 -1.72 0.83
C HIS A 27 -6.87 -1.06 1.03
N GLY A 28 -6.85 0.27 1.14
CA GLY A 28 -5.66 1.05 1.44
C GLY A 28 -5.25 1.00 2.93
N ARG A 29 -4.25 1.82 3.29
CA ARG A 29 -3.72 1.89 4.66
C ARG A 29 -4.78 2.26 5.71
N SER A 30 -5.73 3.13 5.38
CA SER A 30 -6.84 3.50 6.27
C SER A 30 -7.76 2.31 6.57
N GLY A 31 -8.12 1.54 5.54
CA GLY A 31 -8.91 0.31 5.68
C GLY A 31 -8.21 -0.76 6.52
N LEU A 32 -6.88 -0.85 6.42
CA LEU A 32 -6.08 -1.77 7.24
C LEU A 32 -6.00 -1.35 8.72
N GLN A 33 -5.81 -0.06 8.99
CA GLN A 33 -5.71 0.46 10.37
C GLN A 33 -7.05 0.40 11.11
N GLY A 34 -8.17 0.72 10.44
CA GLY A 34 -9.51 0.66 11.06
C GLY A 34 -9.92 -0.74 11.54
N LYS A 35 -9.46 -1.79 10.85
CA LYS A 35 -9.67 -3.19 11.25
C LYS A 35 -8.77 -3.60 12.42
N SER A 36 -7.52 -3.10 12.46
CA SER A 36 -6.56 -3.41 13.53
C SER A 36 -6.92 -2.77 14.87
N THR A 37 -7.59 -1.62 14.88
CA THR A 37 -8.05 -0.96 16.12
C THR A 37 -9.36 -1.51 16.67
N SER A 38 -10.07 -2.34 15.90
CA SER A 38 -11.37 -2.88 16.29
C SER A 38 -11.26 -4.25 16.98
N THR A 39 -10.05 -4.80 17.12
CA THR A 39 -9.86 -6.17 17.65
C THR A 39 -9.55 -6.23 19.15
N ASP A 40 -9.38 -5.10 19.84
CA ASP A 40 -9.02 -5.09 21.28
C ASP A 40 -10.15 -4.69 22.23
N SER A 41 -11.40 -4.54 21.76
CA SER A 41 -12.51 -4.23 22.66
C SER A 41 -13.86 -4.61 22.07
N ARG A 42 -14.33 -5.82 22.38
CA ARG A 42 -15.57 -6.07 23.15
C ARG A 42 -16.09 -7.48 22.91
N GLU A 43 -16.16 -8.21 24.01
CA GLU A 43 -17.17 -9.24 24.22
C GLU A 43 -18.56 -8.67 23.88
N GLY A 44 -19.34 -9.42 23.11
CA GLY A 44 -20.79 -9.27 23.07
C GLY A 44 -21.35 -8.30 22.02
N ASP A 45 -22.28 -8.86 21.26
CA ASP A 45 -23.37 -8.22 20.53
C ASP A 45 -23.15 -7.88 19.04
N SER A 46 -23.48 -8.87 18.23
CA SER A 46 -24.33 -8.79 17.03
C SER A 46 -24.63 -7.39 16.50
N LYS A 47 -23.94 -6.99 15.42
CA LYS A 47 -24.58 -6.32 14.28
C LYS A 47 -23.96 -6.81 12.97
N GLU A 48 -24.84 -7.36 12.17
CA GLU A 48 -24.69 -7.74 10.78
C GLU A 48 -24.29 -6.50 9.98
N ASP A 49 -23.17 -6.57 9.26
CA ASP A 49 -23.02 -5.87 7.99
C ASP A 49 -22.87 -6.95 6.93
N GLU A 50 -24.04 -7.36 6.44
CA GLU A 50 -24.20 -8.08 5.19
C GLU A 50 -23.81 -7.12 4.06
N ASP A 51 -22.64 -7.35 3.47
CA ASP A 51 -22.52 -7.23 2.03
C ASP A 51 -21.83 -8.49 1.48
N THR A 52 -22.69 -9.46 1.17
CA THR A 52 -22.70 -10.17 -0.12
C THR A 52 -21.52 -9.86 -1.05
N VAL A 53 -20.70 -10.81 -1.48
CA VAL A 53 -21.10 -11.83 -2.46
C VAL A 53 -20.18 -13.05 -2.34
N LEU A 54 -20.79 -14.18 -1.99
CA LEU A 54 -20.31 -15.51 -2.35
C LEU A 54 -20.51 -15.69 -3.86
N GLY A 55 -19.51 -15.32 -4.65
CA GLY A 55 -19.57 -15.43 -6.11
C GLY A 55 -18.20 -15.19 -6.71
N ASP A 56 -17.65 -16.26 -7.27
CA ASP A 56 -16.36 -16.35 -7.96
C ASP A 56 -15.12 -16.52 -7.05
N GLN A 57 -14.58 -17.74 -7.05
CA GLN A 57 -13.45 -18.17 -6.21
C GLN A 57 -12.11 -17.48 -6.58
N VAL A 58 -12.12 -16.57 -7.56
CA VAL A 58 -11.00 -15.69 -7.93
C VAL A 58 -11.12 -14.31 -7.24
N GLY A 59 -12.34 -13.83 -6.96
CA GLY A 59 -12.59 -12.53 -6.30
C GLY A 59 -12.44 -12.55 -4.77
N SER A 60 -12.47 -13.73 -4.14
CA SER A 60 -12.38 -13.86 -2.67
C SER A 60 -11.01 -13.51 -2.08
N VAL A 61 -9.93 -13.66 -2.86
CA VAL A 61 -8.57 -13.31 -2.40
C VAL A 61 -8.31 -11.81 -2.54
N GLU A 62 -8.75 -11.19 -3.63
CA GLU A 62 -8.69 -9.74 -3.81
C GLU A 62 -9.52 -8.99 -2.75
N ALA A 63 -10.65 -9.60 -2.33
CA ALA A 63 -11.46 -9.12 -1.21
C ALA A 63 -10.70 -9.10 0.14
N ALA A 64 -9.63 -9.89 0.28
CA ALA A 64 -8.86 -10.01 1.53
C ALA A 64 -7.52 -9.25 1.52
N LEU A 65 -7.03 -8.80 0.35
CA LEU A 65 -5.72 -8.17 0.23
C LEU A 65 -5.81 -6.65 0.42
N TYR A 66 -4.91 -6.13 1.26
CA TYR A 66 -4.72 -4.71 1.51
C TYR A 66 -3.33 -4.30 1.06
N GLY A 67 -3.21 -3.11 0.48
CA GLY A 67 -1.94 -2.63 -0.06
C GLY A 67 -1.86 -1.12 -0.07
N TYR A 68 -0.64 -0.60 0.10
CA TYR A 68 -0.37 0.82 -0.01
C TYR A 68 1.11 1.05 -0.36
N LEU A 69 1.41 2.22 -0.91
CA LEU A 69 2.79 2.61 -1.18
C LEU A 69 3.51 2.88 0.15
N GLY A 70 4.68 2.27 0.35
CA GLY A 70 5.45 2.42 1.58
C GLY A 70 5.82 3.87 1.86
N ILE A 71 5.63 4.32 3.10
CA ILE A 71 5.99 5.66 3.56
C ILE A 71 7.23 5.63 4.47
N ALA A 72 7.76 6.80 4.82
CA ALA A 72 8.94 6.91 5.68
C ALA A 72 8.78 6.14 7.02
N CYS A 73 7.57 6.11 7.57
CA CYS A 73 7.24 5.38 8.80
C CYS A 73 7.17 3.84 8.65
N ASP A 74 7.39 3.30 7.45
CA ASP A 74 7.47 1.84 7.24
C ASP A 74 8.91 1.38 6.99
N LEU A 75 9.86 2.31 6.89
CA LEU A 75 11.28 2.00 6.69
C LEU A 75 11.84 1.19 7.85
N ASP A 76 11.32 1.39 9.06
CA ASP A 76 11.66 0.63 10.26
C ASP A 76 11.25 -0.85 10.18
N LYS A 77 10.24 -1.19 9.35
CA LYS A 77 9.72 -2.55 9.15
C LYS A 77 10.53 -3.41 8.17
N LEU A 78 11.45 -2.80 7.42
CA LEU A 78 12.34 -3.53 6.51
C LEU A 78 13.48 -4.22 7.28
N ASP A 79 14.12 -5.22 6.68
CA ASP A 79 15.36 -5.76 7.21
C ASP A 79 16.53 -4.77 7.05
N PHE A 80 17.60 -5.00 7.79
CA PHE A 80 18.75 -4.09 7.84
C PHE A 80 19.45 -3.91 6.49
N ASP A 81 19.51 -4.95 5.67
CA ASP A 81 20.19 -4.91 4.37
C ASP A 81 19.34 -4.21 3.31
N MET A 82 18.02 -4.31 3.41
CA MET A 82 17.09 -3.50 2.62
C MET A 82 17.18 -2.03 3.02
N LYS A 83 17.15 -1.69 4.31
CA LYS A 83 17.25 -0.29 4.78
C LYS A 83 18.49 0.43 4.23
N LYS A 84 19.64 -0.25 4.21
CA LYS A 84 20.90 0.30 3.68
C LYS A 84 20.85 0.65 2.19
N ARG A 85 19.96 0.02 1.43
CA ARG A 85 19.82 0.19 -0.02
C ARG A 85 18.63 1.06 -0.41
N CYS A 86 17.85 1.53 0.55
CA CYS A 86 16.66 2.36 0.31
C CYS A 86 16.97 3.84 0.55
N LEU A 87 16.41 4.69 -0.30
CA LEU A 87 16.44 6.14 -0.14
C LEU A 87 15.01 6.67 -0.01
N VAL A 88 14.75 7.47 1.02
CA VAL A 88 13.46 8.15 1.18
C VAL A 88 13.50 9.45 0.39
N LYS A 89 12.52 9.65 -0.48
CA LYS A 89 12.36 10.85 -1.30
C LYS A 89 10.96 11.41 -1.16
N SER A 90 10.86 12.73 -1.09
CA SER A 90 9.57 13.43 -1.21
C SER A 90 9.09 13.44 -2.67
N LYS A 91 7.78 13.57 -2.88
CA LYS A 91 7.20 13.74 -4.23
C LYS A 91 7.82 14.93 -4.97
N LYS A 92 8.14 16.01 -4.25
CA LYS A 92 8.79 17.19 -4.81
C LYS A 92 10.19 16.89 -5.34
N GLU A 93 10.99 16.13 -4.59
CA GLU A 93 12.32 15.72 -5.06
C GLU A 93 12.22 14.80 -6.28
N ILE A 94 11.27 13.88 -6.31
CA ILE A 94 11.05 12.98 -7.46
C ILE A 94 10.70 13.80 -8.70
N ASN A 95 9.77 14.75 -8.58
CA ASN A 95 9.41 15.64 -9.69
C ASN A 95 10.60 16.48 -10.16
N ALA A 96 11.39 17.02 -9.22
CA ALA A 96 12.58 17.79 -9.57
C ALA A 96 13.63 16.95 -10.33
N ILE A 97 13.73 15.65 -10.07
CA ILE A 97 14.60 14.73 -10.83
C ILE A 97 14.00 14.46 -12.22
N ALA A 98 12.67 14.30 -12.31
CA ALA A 98 11.99 14.06 -13.59
C ALA A 98 12.05 15.26 -14.53
N ASP A 99 11.99 16.48 -13.98
CA ASP A 99 12.02 17.74 -14.73
C ASP A 99 13.45 18.23 -15.02
N ALA A 100 14.47 17.55 -14.48
CA ALA A 100 15.86 17.93 -14.73
C ALA A 100 16.19 17.68 -16.21
N PRO A 101 16.73 18.68 -16.94
CA PRO A 101 17.18 18.45 -18.31
C PRO A 101 18.27 17.39 -18.30
N ASP A 102 18.15 16.36 -19.14
CA ASP A 102 19.20 15.39 -19.38
C ASP A 102 20.48 16.17 -19.72
N GLY A 103 21.48 16.10 -18.83
CA GLY A 103 22.74 16.80 -19.02
C GLY A 103 23.35 16.37 -20.36
N GLY A 104 23.42 17.31 -21.30
CA GLY A 104 24.04 17.13 -22.62
C GLY A 104 25.55 16.98 -22.57
#